data_AF-A0A1G0XIJ5-F1
#
_entry.id   AF-A0A1G0XIJ5-F1
#
_cell.length_a   1.000
_cell.length_b   1.000
_cell.length_c   1.000
_cell.angle_alpha   90.00
_cell.angle_beta   90.00
_cell.angle_gamma   90.00
#
_symmetry.space_group_name_H-M   'P 1'
#
loop_
_entity.id
_entity.type
_entity.pdbx_description
1 polymer ?
#
loop_
_entity_poly.entity_id
_entity_poly.type
_entity_poly.pdbx_seq_one_letter_code
_entity_poly.pdbx_strand_id
1 'polypeptide(L)'
;MKKSLIVLVTAVCMLGSGFNAKADVVDKLVMYFPNRFMDLVDIASVEVGFGPCVKLEVRATRAFGFGGSVGVCSKAVKDYNRQYGVCIDNGWDYGFAFLADEDTDRAFTSRLVKKYWYAASGIPLPTERIYNIYTGARDYWEIGVGIALLVEFRCAIHPIDVADLITGWFFIDLKGDDLGSQELK
;
A
#
# COMPACT_ATOMS: atom_id res chain seq x y z
N MET A 1 -0.09 35.60 -35.85
CA MET A 1 -0.35 34.14 -36.03
C MET A 1 -0.10 33.30 -34.78
N LYS A 2 0.86 33.63 -33.89
CA LYS A 2 1.13 32.81 -32.67
C LYS A 2 0.12 32.97 -31.52
N LYS A 3 -0.48 34.16 -31.35
CA LYS A 3 -1.40 34.44 -30.23
C LYS A 3 -2.80 33.80 -30.42
N SER A 4 -3.28 33.69 -31.65
CA SER A 4 -4.58 33.06 -31.95
C SER A 4 -4.55 31.53 -31.82
N LEU A 5 -3.39 30.91 -32.07
CA LEU A 5 -3.22 29.46 -31.93
C LEU A 5 -3.21 29.04 -30.45
N ILE A 6 -2.61 29.84 -29.56
CA ILE A 6 -2.59 29.57 -28.11
C ILE A 6 -4.00 29.68 -27.53
N VAL A 7 -4.77 30.69 -27.89
CA VAL A 7 -6.16 30.84 -27.43
C VAL A 7 -7.04 29.69 -27.92
N LEU A 8 -6.81 29.18 -29.14
CA LEU A 8 -7.54 28.03 -29.66
C LEU A 8 -7.17 26.73 -28.92
N VAL A 9 -5.89 26.51 -28.61
CA VAL A 9 -5.44 25.32 -27.86
C VAL A 9 -5.95 25.38 -26.41
N THR A 10 -5.93 26.55 -25.76
CA THR A 10 -6.47 26.71 -24.40
C THR A 10 -7.99 26.54 -24.37
N ALA A 11 -8.71 27.04 -25.39
CA ALA A 11 -10.15 26.83 -25.52
C ALA A 11 -10.52 25.36 -25.80
N VAL A 12 -9.72 24.66 -26.61
CA VAL A 12 -9.93 23.22 -26.89
C VAL A 12 -9.61 22.36 -25.66
N CYS A 13 -8.62 22.72 -24.85
CA CYS A 13 -8.37 22.06 -23.56
C CYS A 13 -9.50 22.31 -22.54
N MET A 14 -10.15 23.48 -22.56
CA MET A 14 -11.27 23.80 -21.66
C MET A 14 -12.61 23.18 -22.11
N LEU A 15 -12.80 22.95 -23.41
CA LEU A 15 -14.01 22.33 -23.96
C LEU A 15 -14.02 20.80 -23.83
N GLY A 16 -12.88 20.16 -23.53
CA GLY A 16 -12.81 18.73 -23.20
C GLY A 16 -13.21 18.39 -21.75
N SER A 17 -13.44 19.40 -20.90
CA SER A 17 -13.64 19.24 -19.45
C SER A 17 -15.04 19.59 -18.90
N GLY A 18 -16.01 19.95 -19.75
CA GLY A 18 -17.42 20.01 -19.37
C GLY A 18 -18.08 18.72 -19.82
N PHE A 19 -18.55 17.80 -18.97
CA PHE A 19 -19.70 17.95 -18.08
C PHE A 19 -19.57 17.13 -16.77
N ASN A 20 -18.40 16.54 -16.46
CA ASN A 20 -18.18 15.72 -15.26
C ASN A 20 -17.42 16.45 -14.11
N ALA A 21 -16.88 17.64 -14.36
CA ALA A 21 -15.98 18.31 -13.41
C ALA A 21 -16.65 18.84 -12.12
N LYS A 22 -17.97 19.10 -12.12
CA LYS A 22 -18.65 19.63 -10.91
C LYS A 22 -18.88 18.58 -9.84
N ALA A 23 -19.20 17.34 -10.23
CA ALA A 23 -19.37 16.24 -9.27
C ALA A 23 -18.02 15.89 -8.63
N ASP A 24 -16.95 15.82 -9.43
CA ASP A 24 -15.60 15.49 -8.95
C ASP A 24 -15.05 16.50 -7.92
N VAL A 25 -15.27 17.80 -8.11
CA VAL A 25 -14.79 18.83 -7.15
C VAL A 25 -15.61 18.82 -5.86
N VAL A 26 -16.93 18.64 -5.95
CA VAL A 26 -17.80 18.57 -4.76
C VAL A 26 -17.51 17.29 -3.98
N ASP A 27 -17.31 16.17 -4.66
CA ASP A 27 -16.95 14.90 -4.05
C ASP A 27 -15.62 15.01 -3.31
N LYS A 28 -14.59 15.61 -3.93
CA LYS A 28 -13.29 15.88 -3.28
C LYS A 28 -13.40 16.78 -2.07
N LEU A 29 -14.29 17.78 -2.08
CA LEU A 29 -14.51 18.67 -0.93
C LEU A 29 -15.25 17.96 0.22
N VAL A 30 -16.27 17.18 -0.09
CA VAL A 30 -17.05 16.42 0.90
C VAL A 30 -16.19 15.31 1.51
N MET A 31 -15.43 14.61 0.67
CA MET A 31 -14.55 13.51 1.07
C MET A 31 -13.18 13.97 1.56
N TYR A 32 -12.91 15.28 1.59
CA TYR A 32 -11.62 15.81 2.02
C TYR A 32 -11.22 15.28 3.40
N PHE A 33 -12.06 15.52 4.41
CA PHE A 33 -11.79 15.07 5.78
C PHE A 33 -11.80 13.54 5.93
N PRO A 34 -12.79 12.80 5.38
CA PRO A 34 -12.75 11.34 5.33
C PRO A 34 -11.45 10.78 4.76
N ASN A 35 -10.98 11.32 3.62
CA ASN A 35 -9.75 10.86 2.98
C ASN A 35 -8.53 11.15 3.86
N ARG A 36 -8.40 12.36 4.43
CA ARG A 36 -7.29 12.66 5.36
C ARG A 36 -7.27 11.72 6.57
N PHE A 37 -8.44 11.30 7.06
CA PHE A 37 -8.52 10.33 8.15
C PHE A 37 -8.12 8.93 7.70
N MET A 38 -8.56 8.49 6.51
CA MET A 38 -8.16 7.21 5.94
C MET A 38 -6.65 7.14 5.73
N ASP A 39 -6.05 8.18 5.15
CA ASP A 39 -4.61 8.22 4.90
C ASP A 39 -3.82 8.20 6.22
N LEU A 40 -4.32 8.89 7.26
CA LEU A 40 -3.72 8.83 8.60
C LEU A 40 -3.76 7.41 9.19
N VAL A 41 -4.86 6.70 8.98
CA VAL A 41 -5.00 5.31 9.42
C VAL A 41 -4.10 4.38 8.61
N ASP A 42 -3.94 4.62 7.31
CA ASP A 42 -3.16 3.78 6.40
C ASP A 42 -1.64 3.85 6.67
N ILE A 43 -1.15 4.92 7.32
CA ILE A 43 0.28 5.05 7.74
C ILE A 43 0.79 3.84 8.51
N ALA A 44 -0.04 3.20 9.33
CA ALA A 44 0.38 2.10 10.19
C ALA A 44 -0.34 0.80 9.83
N SER A 45 0.42 -0.26 9.59
CA SER A 45 -0.09 -1.63 9.48
C SER A 45 0.10 -2.39 10.77
N VAL A 46 -0.86 -3.27 11.05
CA VAL A 46 -0.84 -4.18 12.20
C VAL A 46 -1.36 -5.53 11.74
N GLU A 47 -0.60 -6.58 12.03
CA GLU A 47 -0.99 -7.96 11.80
C GLU A 47 -0.90 -8.73 13.10
N VAL A 48 -1.94 -9.53 13.36
CA VAL A 48 -1.97 -10.48 14.48
C VAL A 48 -2.34 -11.84 13.92
N GLY A 49 -1.55 -12.85 14.23
CA GLY A 49 -1.73 -14.17 13.67
C GLY A 49 -1.44 -15.30 14.64
N PHE A 50 -1.78 -16.51 14.19
CA PHE A 50 -1.50 -17.74 14.90
C PHE A 50 -1.23 -18.87 13.90
N GLY A 51 -0.24 -19.72 14.20
CA GLY A 51 0.08 -20.90 13.42
C GLY A 51 1.47 -21.44 13.69
N PRO A 52 1.85 -22.59 13.10
CA PRO A 52 3.19 -23.15 13.20
C PRO A 52 4.19 -22.32 12.39
N CYS A 53 4.53 -21.15 12.90
CA CYS A 53 5.48 -20.25 12.29
C CYS A 53 6.38 -19.57 13.31
N VAL A 54 7.58 -19.23 12.84
CA VAL A 54 8.60 -18.51 13.59
C VAL A 54 9.03 -17.32 12.76
N LYS A 55 9.07 -16.14 13.38
CA LYS A 55 9.49 -14.89 12.75
C LYS A 55 10.30 -14.09 13.76
N LEU A 56 11.39 -13.52 13.29
CA LEU A 56 12.10 -12.45 13.98
C LEU A 56 12.68 -11.56 12.91
N GLU A 57 12.16 -10.35 12.79
CA GLU A 57 12.49 -9.46 11.69
C GLU A 57 12.45 -8.01 12.13
N VAL A 58 13.45 -7.24 11.69
CA VAL A 58 13.46 -5.77 11.74
C VAL A 58 13.87 -5.27 10.36
N ARG A 59 13.02 -4.42 9.75
CA ARG A 59 13.26 -3.86 8.41
C ARG A 59 13.15 -2.34 8.45
N ALA A 60 14.07 -1.68 7.75
CA ALA A 60 13.95 -0.26 7.40
C ALA A 60 13.29 -0.06 6.03
N THR A 61 13.41 -1.06 5.16
CA THR A 61 12.76 -1.15 3.85
C THR A 61 12.86 -2.61 3.40
N ARG A 62 12.13 -3.00 2.36
CA ARG A 62 12.29 -4.32 1.73
C ARG A 62 13.72 -4.62 1.29
N ALA A 63 14.49 -3.61 0.90
CA ALA A 63 15.89 -3.78 0.53
C ALA A 63 16.89 -3.70 1.69
N PHE A 64 16.47 -3.42 2.92
CA PHE A 64 17.38 -3.33 4.06
C PHE A 64 16.72 -3.78 5.36
N GLY A 65 17.20 -4.91 5.89
CA GLY A 65 16.74 -5.41 7.18
C GLY A 65 17.52 -6.60 7.66
N PHE A 66 17.10 -7.11 8.82
CA PHE A 66 17.69 -8.26 9.46
C PHE A 66 16.60 -9.20 9.94
N GLY A 67 16.80 -10.48 9.71
CA GLY A 67 15.95 -11.53 10.26
C GLY A 67 15.28 -12.34 9.17
N GLY A 68 14.15 -12.94 9.51
CA GLY A 68 13.39 -13.78 8.61
C GLY A 68 12.20 -14.43 9.26
N SER A 69 11.47 -15.19 8.46
CA SER A 69 10.35 -16.00 8.90
C SER A 69 10.25 -17.31 8.15
N VAL A 70 9.63 -18.30 8.79
CA VAL A 70 9.32 -19.59 8.18
C VAL A 70 8.04 -20.15 8.78
N GLY A 71 7.22 -20.79 7.94
CA GLY A 71 6.08 -21.59 8.36
C GLY A 71 4.76 -21.08 7.82
N VAL A 72 3.67 -21.50 8.47
CA VAL A 72 2.30 -21.17 8.10
C VAL A 72 1.62 -20.41 9.24
N CYS A 73 1.06 -19.24 8.95
CA CYS A 73 0.30 -18.46 9.93
C CYS A 73 -1.03 -18.00 9.36
N SER A 74 -2.11 -18.22 10.09
CA SER A 74 -3.41 -17.58 9.85
C SER A 74 -3.43 -16.21 10.52
N LYS A 75 -3.80 -15.15 9.80
CA LYS A 75 -3.67 -13.77 10.27
C LYS A 75 -4.94 -12.97 10.11
N ALA A 76 -5.15 -12.04 11.03
CA ALA A 76 -5.96 -10.86 10.82
C ALA A 76 -5.02 -9.69 10.49
N VAL A 77 -5.31 -8.98 9.40
CA VAL A 77 -4.43 -7.97 8.82
C VAL A 77 -5.15 -6.64 8.63
N LYS A 78 -4.46 -5.58 9.03
CA LYS A 78 -4.61 -4.21 8.55
C LYS A 78 -3.29 -3.87 7.88
N ASP A 79 -3.26 -3.89 6.56
CA ASP A 79 -2.04 -3.89 5.75
C ASP A 79 -2.11 -2.81 4.65
N TYR A 80 -0.96 -2.56 4.01
CA TYR A 80 -0.76 -1.52 3.00
C TYR A 80 -1.82 -1.54 1.89
N ASN A 81 -2.13 -0.38 1.31
CA ASN A 81 -3.16 -0.24 0.27
C ASN A 81 -4.54 -0.74 0.71
N ARG A 82 -4.97 -0.35 1.93
CA ARG A 82 -6.31 -0.59 2.49
C ARG A 82 -6.71 -2.06 2.49
N GLN A 83 -5.75 -2.94 2.80
CA GLN A 83 -5.98 -4.37 2.89
C GLN A 83 -6.45 -4.73 4.31
N TYR A 84 -7.75 -5.02 4.43
CA TYR A 84 -8.38 -5.32 5.70
C TYR A 84 -9.05 -6.70 5.70
N GLY A 85 -8.65 -7.58 6.61
CA GLY A 85 -9.36 -8.84 6.83
C GLY A 85 -8.46 -9.96 7.28
N VAL A 86 -8.62 -11.13 6.66
CA VAL A 86 -7.93 -12.35 7.09
C VAL A 86 -7.22 -13.02 5.92
N CYS A 87 -6.09 -13.67 6.20
CA CYS A 87 -5.32 -14.43 5.22
C CYS A 87 -4.56 -15.58 5.89
N ILE A 88 -3.99 -16.46 5.05
CA ILE A 88 -3.02 -17.47 5.47
C ILE A 88 -1.73 -17.20 4.71
N ASP A 89 -0.67 -16.84 5.42
CA ASP A 89 0.67 -16.73 4.85
C ASP A 89 1.40 -18.05 5.04
N ASN A 90 2.10 -18.50 3.99
CA ASN A 90 2.93 -19.70 3.99
C ASN A 90 4.25 -19.41 3.28
N GLY A 91 5.34 -19.99 3.75
CA GLY A 91 6.62 -19.98 3.06
C GLY A 91 7.75 -19.57 3.98
N TRP A 92 8.78 -19.00 3.39
CA TRP A 92 9.96 -18.53 4.11
C TRP A 92 10.52 -17.26 3.50
N ASP A 93 11.18 -16.49 4.36
CA ASP A 93 11.71 -15.17 4.13
C ASP A 93 12.99 -15.10 4.97
N TYR A 94 14.09 -14.65 4.39
CA TYR A 94 15.21 -14.14 5.18
C TYR A 94 15.89 -12.96 4.51
N GLY A 95 16.43 -12.07 5.34
CA GLY A 95 17.16 -10.89 4.91
C GLY A 95 18.32 -10.56 5.85
N PHE A 96 19.46 -10.21 5.26
CA PHE A 96 20.61 -9.69 5.97
C PHE A 96 21.19 -8.48 5.20
N ALA A 97 21.01 -7.29 5.77
CA ALA A 97 21.29 -6.02 5.11
C ALA A 97 20.58 -5.97 3.75
N PHE A 98 21.33 -5.92 2.64
CA PHE A 98 20.79 -5.78 1.28
C PHE A 98 20.44 -7.09 0.59
N LEU A 99 20.91 -8.22 1.14
CA LEU A 99 20.64 -9.53 0.55
C LEU A 99 19.41 -10.12 1.21
N ALA A 100 18.46 -10.49 0.38
CA ALA A 100 17.24 -11.17 0.77
C ALA A 100 16.98 -12.35 -0.14
N ASP A 101 16.27 -13.33 0.40
CA ASP A 101 15.78 -14.48 -0.33
C ASP A 101 14.43 -14.82 0.27
N GLU A 102 13.44 -15.03 -0.58
CA GLU A 102 12.06 -15.21 -0.17
C GLU A 102 11.36 -16.16 -1.12
N ASP A 103 10.53 -17.03 -0.57
CA ASP A 103 9.46 -17.75 -1.27
C ASP A 103 8.25 -17.76 -0.35
N THR A 104 7.36 -16.79 -0.54
CA THR A 104 6.15 -16.62 0.27
C THR A 104 4.89 -16.59 -0.58
N ASP A 105 3.85 -17.19 -0.03
CA ASP A 105 2.50 -17.23 -0.57
C ASP A 105 1.53 -16.65 0.46
N ARG A 106 0.64 -15.78 0.00
CA ARG A 106 -0.53 -15.32 0.75
C ARG A 106 -1.77 -15.97 0.14
N ALA A 107 -2.07 -17.16 0.66
CA ALA A 107 -3.21 -17.97 0.28
C ALA A 107 -4.46 -17.62 1.11
N PHE A 108 -5.63 -18.10 0.67
CA PHE A 108 -6.91 -17.99 1.39
C PHE A 108 -7.19 -16.62 2.02
N THR A 109 -7.33 -15.60 1.18
CA THR A 109 -7.61 -14.23 1.62
C THR A 109 -9.11 -13.89 1.65
N SER A 110 -9.46 -12.96 2.54
CA SER A 110 -10.73 -12.22 2.44
C SER A 110 -10.73 -11.31 1.19
N ARG A 111 -11.91 -10.77 0.85
CA ARG A 111 -12.12 -9.98 -0.38
C ARG A 111 -11.18 -8.78 -0.54
N LEU A 112 -10.85 -8.09 0.55
CA LEU A 112 -10.04 -6.87 0.52
C LEU A 112 -8.54 -7.15 0.64
N VAL A 113 -8.14 -8.37 0.98
CA VAL A 113 -6.73 -8.74 1.14
C VAL A 113 -6.24 -9.37 -0.16
N LYS A 114 -5.14 -8.84 -0.69
CA LYS A 114 -4.60 -9.25 -1.99
C LYS A 114 -3.85 -10.56 -1.86
N LYS A 115 -4.18 -11.50 -2.75
CA LYS A 115 -3.43 -12.74 -2.92
C LYS A 115 -2.17 -12.47 -3.71
N TYR A 116 -1.07 -13.08 -3.30
CA TYR A 116 0.16 -13.06 -4.06
C TYR A 116 0.96 -14.32 -3.78
N TRP A 117 1.78 -14.70 -4.74
CA TRP A 117 2.91 -15.59 -4.54
C TRP A 117 4.14 -14.87 -5.07
N TYR A 118 5.21 -14.89 -4.30
CA TYR A 118 6.42 -14.13 -4.58
C TYR A 118 7.64 -14.93 -4.18
N ALA A 119 8.50 -15.18 -5.17
CA ALA A 119 9.78 -15.81 -4.99
C ALA A 119 10.87 -14.94 -5.62
N ALA A 120 11.86 -14.56 -4.84
CA ALA A 120 12.95 -13.70 -5.28
C ALA A 120 14.22 -13.94 -4.46
N SER A 121 15.36 -13.69 -5.08
CA SER A 121 16.69 -13.83 -4.46
C SER A 121 17.58 -12.67 -4.87
N GLY A 122 18.37 -12.15 -3.93
CA GLY A 122 19.29 -11.04 -4.15
C GLY A 122 18.82 -9.74 -3.50
N ILE A 123 18.76 -8.65 -4.27
CA ILE A 123 18.40 -7.32 -3.77
C ILE A 123 16.99 -6.97 -4.26
N PRO A 124 16.00 -6.80 -3.36
CA PRO A 124 14.65 -6.40 -3.74
C PRO A 124 14.62 -5.04 -4.44
N LEU A 125 13.90 -4.94 -5.55
CA LEU A 125 13.79 -3.72 -6.36
C LEU A 125 12.41 -3.07 -6.22
N PRO A 126 12.34 -1.73 -6.10
CA PRO A 126 11.07 -1.02 -5.96
C PRO A 126 10.19 -1.10 -7.22
N THR A 127 10.77 -1.47 -8.36
CA THR A 127 10.07 -1.61 -9.65
C THR A 127 9.28 -2.92 -9.76
N GLU A 128 9.43 -3.84 -8.81
CA GLU A 128 8.71 -5.10 -8.85
C GLU A 128 7.22 -4.91 -8.62
N ARG A 129 6.42 -5.74 -9.29
CA ARG A 129 4.95 -5.60 -9.31
C ARG A 129 4.33 -5.69 -7.91
N ILE A 130 4.90 -6.49 -7.02
CA ILE A 130 4.39 -6.66 -5.65
C ILE A 130 4.46 -5.35 -4.84
N TYR A 131 5.42 -4.48 -5.18
CA TYR A 131 5.67 -3.19 -4.54
C TYR A 131 5.08 -1.98 -5.27
N ASN A 132 4.21 -2.23 -6.26
CA ASN A 132 3.58 -1.14 -7.00
C ASN A 132 2.79 -0.24 -6.03
N ILE A 133 3.03 1.07 -6.10
CA ILE A 133 2.45 2.05 -5.16
C ILE A 133 0.91 1.97 -5.17
N TYR A 134 0.30 1.88 -6.35
CA TYR A 134 -1.16 1.92 -6.56
C TYR A 134 -1.85 0.57 -6.28
N THR A 135 -1.23 -0.52 -6.71
CA THR A 135 -1.89 -1.84 -6.79
C THR A 135 -1.15 -2.95 -6.08
N GLY A 136 0.07 -2.69 -5.61
CA GLY A 136 0.93 -3.63 -4.90
C GLY A 136 0.27 -4.17 -3.63
N ALA A 137 0.68 -5.37 -3.26
CA ALA A 137 0.26 -6.04 -2.04
C ALA A 137 1.16 -5.70 -0.85
N ARG A 138 2.35 -5.16 -1.10
CA ARG A 138 3.33 -4.77 -0.09
C ARG A 138 3.89 -3.40 -0.41
N ASP A 139 4.30 -2.69 0.63
CA ASP A 139 5.10 -1.47 0.50
C ASP A 139 6.59 -1.80 0.45
N TYR A 140 7.30 -1.20 -0.51
CA TYR A 140 8.76 -1.29 -0.59
C TYR A 140 9.43 -0.55 0.55
N TRP A 141 8.90 0.62 0.93
CA TRP A 141 9.50 1.54 1.89
C TRP A 141 9.07 1.28 3.33
N GLU A 142 8.40 0.15 3.55
CA GLU A 142 7.90 -0.25 4.86
C GLU A 142 9.02 -0.31 5.90
N ILE A 143 8.80 0.34 7.03
CA ILE A 143 9.64 0.23 8.23
C ILE A 143 8.87 -0.60 9.24
N GLY A 144 9.35 -1.79 9.56
CA GLY A 144 8.56 -2.77 10.31
C GLY A 144 9.36 -3.65 11.25
N VAL A 145 8.65 -4.19 12.24
CA VAL A 145 9.16 -5.23 13.14
C VAL A 145 8.13 -6.36 13.20
N GLY A 146 8.63 -7.59 13.19
CA GLY A 146 7.82 -8.79 13.28
C GLY A 146 8.41 -9.80 14.25
N ILE A 147 7.56 -10.39 15.06
CA ILE A 147 7.91 -11.50 15.95
C ILE A 147 6.83 -12.57 15.87
N ALA A 148 7.23 -13.83 15.77
CA ALA A 148 6.32 -14.96 15.89
C ALA A 148 6.96 -16.15 16.60
N LEU A 149 6.19 -16.72 17.54
CA LEU A 149 6.41 -18.04 18.13
C LEU A 149 5.03 -18.62 18.45
N LEU A 150 4.45 -19.35 17.49
CA LEU A 150 3.04 -19.78 17.46
C LEU A 150 2.00 -18.65 17.35
N VAL A 151 2.22 -17.54 18.05
CA VAL A 151 1.47 -16.29 17.89
C VAL A 151 2.37 -15.30 17.16
N GLU A 152 1.84 -14.66 16.13
CA GLU A 152 2.53 -13.63 15.34
C GLU A 152 2.00 -12.25 15.70
N PHE A 153 2.93 -11.32 15.85
CA PHE A 153 2.67 -9.89 15.88
C PHE A 153 3.61 -9.20 14.90
N ARG A 154 3.05 -8.36 14.03
CA ARG A 154 3.81 -7.47 13.16
C ARG A 154 3.18 -6.09 13.19
N CYS A 155 4.02 -5.08 13.24
CA CYS A 155 3.60 -3.72 13.00
C CYS A 155 4.60 -3.04 12.07
N ALA A 156 4.08 -2.15 11.24
CA ALA A 156 4.91 -1.38 10.34
C ALA A 156 4.35 0.02 10.12
N ILE A 157 5.24 0.90 9.68
CA ILE A 157 4.93 2.26 9.25
C ILE A 157 5.24 2.33 7.75
N HIS A 158 4.40 3.04 7.02
CA HIS A 158 4.46 3.21 5.57
C HIS A 158 4.82 4.67 5.23
N PRO A 159 6.09 4.98 4.93
CA PRO A 159 6.52 6.34 4.58
C PRO A 159 5.81 6.90 3.34
N ILE A 160 5.39 6.04 2.41
CA ILE A 160 4.59 6.46 1.25
C ILE A 160 3.24 7.02 1.70
N ASP A 161 2.56 6.36 2.63
CA ASP A 161 1.26 6.81 3.14
C ASP A 161 1.39 8.11 3.95
N VAL A 162 2.54 8.32 4.62
CA VAL A 162 2.86 9.61 5.26
C VAL A 162 3.00 10.72 4.20
N ALA A 163 3.68 10.44 3.09
CA ALA A 163 3.82 11.39 2.01
C ALA A 163 2.46 11.73 1.39
N ASP A 164 1.62 10.73 1.17
CA ASP A 164 0.28 10.88 0.61
C ASP A 164 -0.64 11.72 1.51
N LEU A 165 -0.63 11.47 2.82
CA LEU A 165 -1.34 12.30 3.80
C LEU A 165 -0.92 13.77 3.69
N ILE A 166 0.39 14.04 3.62
CA ILE A 166 0.94 15.41 3.53
C ILE A 166 0.52 16.07 2.22
N THR A 167 0.65 15.37 1.09
CA THR A 167 0.33 15.92 -0.23
C THR A 167 -1.17 16.14 -0.41
N GLY A 168 -2.01 15.32 0.18
CA GLY A 168 -3.46 15.49 0.04
C GLY A 168 -4.02 16.66 0.86
N TRP A 169 -3.29 17.23 1.82
CA TRP A 169 -3.62 18.57 2.34
C TRP A 169 -3.62 19.65 1.24
N PHE A 170 -2.81 19.44 0.20
CA PHE A 170 -2.72 20.30 -0.98
C PHE A 170 -3.54 19.77 -2.17
N PHE A 171 -4.48 18.84 -1.94
CA PHE A 171 -5.30 18.19 -2.96
C PHE A 171 -4.50 17.39 -4.00
N ILE A 172 -3.32 16.89 -3.62
CA ILE A 172 -2.48 16.02 -4.44
C ILE A 172 -2.59 14.59 -3.90
N ASP A 173 -3.10 13.69 -4.74
CA ASP A 173 -3.26 12.27 -4.47
C ASP A 173 -2.10 11.49 -5.12
N LEU A 174 -1.17 10.97 -4.31
CA LEU A 174 -0.02 10.21 -4.80
C LEU A 174 -0.38 8.75 -5.09
N LYS A 175 -1.29 8.19 -4.28
CA LYS A 175 -1.64 6.76 -4.31
C LYS A 175 -2.85 6.41 -5.13
N GLY A 176 -3.63 7.40 -5.55
CA GLY A 176 -4.84 7.19 -6.35
C GLY A 176 -5.97 6.51 -5.58
N ASP A 177 -5.97 6.56 -4.23
CA ASP A 177 -6.90 5.81 -3.38
C ASP A 177 -7.91 6.71 -2.64
N ASP A 178 -8.00 8.01 -2.93
CA ASP A 178 -9.03 8.90 -2.39
C ASP A 178 -10.48 8.40 -2.65
N LEU A 179 -11.33 8.39 -1.62
CA LEU A 179 -12.73 7.97 -1.75
C LEU A 179 -13.57 9.01 -2.50
N GLY A 180 -14.51 8.54 -3.33
CA GLY A 180 -15.53 9.36 -3.98
C GLY A 180 -16.89 9.24 -3.31
N SER A 181 -17.81 10.18 -3.55
CA SER A 181 -19.16 10.18 -2.93
C SER A 181 -20.01 8.94 -3.26
N GLN A 182 -19.65 8.23 -4.33
CA GLN A 182 -20.32 7.00 -4.76
C GLN A 182 -20.07 5.82 -3.82
N GLU A 183 -18.96 5.83 -3.07
CA GLU A 183 -18.57 4.77 -2.13
C GLU A 183 -19.38 4.84 -0.81
N LEU A 184 -20.16 5.90 -0.59
CA LEU A 184 -21.03 6.07 0.60
C LEU A 184 -22.44 5.50 0.43
N LYS A 185 -22.77 4.92 -0.74
CA LYS A 185 -24.08 4.31 -1.03
C LYS A 185 -24.10 2.82 -0.76
#